data_AF-A0A679FBS7-F1
#
_entry.id   AF-A0A679FBS7-F1
#
_cell.length_a   1.000
_cell.length_b   1.000
_cell.length_c   1.000
_cell.angle_alpha   90.00
_cell.angle_beta   90.00
_cell.angle_gamma   90.00
#
_symmetry.space_group_name_H-M   'P 1'
#
loop_
_entity.id
_entity.type
_entity.pdbx_description
1 polymer ?
#
loop_
_entity_poly.entity_id
_entity_poly.type
_entity_poly.pdbx_seq_one_letter_code
_entity_poly.pdbx_strand_id
1 'polypeptide(L)' 'MYAFQFQDGSWRIDSLTNSRSPRPQPRTEAYELYEASYLDRRDANVAIQRIRALVGVRGAFKDGSVLRVAAWAD' A
#
# COMPACT_ATOMS: atom_id res chain seq x y z
N MET A 1 -1.03 -3.41 -9.98
CA MET A 1 -0.04 -2.33 -10.00
C MET A 1 -0.74 -1.00 -9.71
N TYR A 2 -0.24 -0.28 -8.71
CA TYR A 2 -0.65 1.10 -8.44
C TYR A 2 0.06 2.04 -9.41
N ALA A 3 -0.63 3.08 -9.86
CA ALA A 3 -0.10 4.13 -10.72
C ALA A 3 -0.06 5.46 -9.98
N PHE A 4 0.74 6.39 -10.49
CA PHE A 4 0.76 7.77 -10.01
C PHE A 4 -0.02 8.65 -10.98
N GLN A 5 -0.87 9.51 -10.44
CA GLN A 5 -1.42 10.64 -11.18
C GLN A 5 -0.86 11.93 -10.59
N PHE A 6 -0.34 12.82 -11.43
CA PHE A 6 -0.02 14.18 -11.01
C PHE A 6 -1.19 15.08 -11.37
N GLN A 7 -1.86 15.64 -10.37
CA GLN A 7 -3.02 16.49 -10.51
C GLN A 7 -2.93 17.65 -9.53
N ASP A 8 -3.18 18.87 -10.03
CA ASP A 8 -3.25 20.08 -9.20
C ASP A 8 -1.97 20.34 -8.37
N GLY A 9 -0.80 20.06 -8.95
CA GLY A 9 0.48 20.26 -8.25
C GLY A 9 0.84 19.16 -7.23
N SER A 10 0.05 18.09 -7.15
CA SER A 10 0.26 16.98 -6.22
C SER A 10 0.21 15.61 -6.91
N TRP A 11 0.95 14.66 -6.37
CA TRP A 11 0.93 13.25 -6.74
C TRP A 11 -0.13 12.51 -5.93
N ARG A 12 -0.98 11.73 -6.61
CA ARG A 12 -1.99 10.86 -6.00
C ARG A 12 -1.76 9.43 -6.46
N ILE A 13 -2.11 8.49 -5.59
CA ILE A 13 -2.01 7.06 -5.88
C ILE A 13 -3.33 6.61 -6.48
N ASP A 14 -3.26 5.93 -7.62
CA ASP A 14 -4.44 5.39 -8.27
C ASP A 14 -4.28 3.88 -8.52
N SER A 15 -5.40 3.19 -8.58
CA SER A 15 -5.47 1.77 -8.89
C SER A 15 -5.81 1.59 -10.37
N LEU A 16 -4.91 0.98 -11.12
CA LEU A 16 -5.20 0.64 -12.51
C LEU A 16 -6.39 -0.32 -12.57
N THR A 17 -7.37 -0.04 -13.44
CA THR A 17 -8.65 -0.76 -13.53
C THR A 17 -8.51 -2.27 -13.78
N ASN A 18 -7.36 -2.72 -14.28
CA ASN A 18 -7.01 -4.13 -14.54
C ASN A 18 -5.90 -4.68 -13.62
N SER A 19 -5.62 -3.99 -12.52
CA SER A 19 -4.64 -4.41 -11.55
C SER A 19 -5.16 -5.55 -10.68
N ARG A 20 -4.46 -6.69 -10.66
CA ARG A 20 -4.67 -7.76 -9.65
C ARG A 20 -4.30 -7.34 -8.22
N SER A 21 -3.73 -6.15 -8.01
CA SER A 21 -3.44 -5.64 -6.67
C SER A 21 -4.76 -5.25 -5.97
N PRO A 22 -5.03 -5.77 -4.76
CA PRO A 22 -6.25 -5.44 -4.03
C PRO A 22 -6.28 -3.96 -3.69
N ARG A 23 -7.43 -3.30 -3.83
CA ARG A 23 -7.60 -1.95 -3.29
C ARG A 23 -7.55 -1.99 -1.75
N PRO A 24 -6.93 -0.99 -1.10
CA PRO A 24 -7.00 -0.87 0.35
C PRO A 24 -8.45 -0.76 0.83
N GLN A 25 -8.75 -1.35 1.98
CA GLN A 25 -10.10 -1.28 2.55
C GLN A 25 -10.33 0.07 3.23
N PRO A 26 -11.53 0.66 3.14
CA PRO A 26 -11.86 1.90 3.84
C PRO A 26 -11.53 1.84 5.34
N ARG A 27 -11.14 2.98 5.93
CA ARG A 27 -10.80 3.12 7.35
C ARG A 27 -9.63 2.24 7.81
N THR A 28 -8.69 1.97 6.91
CA THR A 28 -7.40 1.35 7.24
C THR A 28 -6.27 2.33 6.90
N GLU A 29 -5.13 2.21 7.56
CA GLU A 29 -3.95 3.03 7.26
C GLU A 29 -3.57 2.97 5.77
N ALA A 30 -3.69 1.78 5.16
CA ALA A 30 -3.42 1.61 3.73
C ALA A 30 -4.38 2.42 2.85
N TYR A 31 -5.61 2.66 3.30
CA TYR A 31 -6.58 3.49 2.59
C TYR A 31 -6.31 4.98 2.79
N GLU A 32 -5.91 5.39 3.99
CA GLU A 32 -5.49 6.77 4.26
C GLU A 32 -4.29 7.16 3.38
N LEU A 33 -3.29 6.28 3.26
CA LEU A 33 -2.15 6.48 2.37
C LEU A 33 -2.54 6.51 0.88
N TYR A 34 -3.55 5.74 0.49
CA TYR A 34 -4.03 5.69 -0.88
C TYR A 34 -4.78 6.98 -1.28
N GLU A 35 -5.62 7.52 -0.41
CA GLU A 35 -6.40 8.74 -0.67
C GLU A 35 -5.59 10.05 -0.52
N ALA A 36 -4.42 9.97 0.12
CA ALA A 36 -3.56 11.12 0.37
C ALA A 36 -2.99 11.74 -0.93
N SER A 37 -2.71 13.04 -0.85
CA SER A 37 -2.01 13.82 -1.88
C SER A 37 -0.59 14.14 -1.42
N TYR A 38 0.40 13.92 -2.29
CA TYR A 38 1.82 14.07 -1.99
C TYR A 38 2.42 15.18 -2.85
N LEU A 39 3.23 16.08 -2.28
CA LEU A 39 3.91 17.11 -3.08
C LEU A 39 5.13 16.54 -3.82
N ASP A 40 5.77 15.52 -3.24
CA ASP A 40 6.95 14.87 -3.81
C ASP A 40 6.64 13.44 -4.29
N ARG A 41 7.19 13.07 -5.45
CA ARG A 41 7.02 11.74 -6.05
C ARG A 41 7.66 10.64 -5.19
N ARG A 42 8.75 10.94 -4.48
CA ARG A 42 9.44 10.01 -3.58
C ARG A 42 8.53 9.59 -2.43
N ASP A 43 7.82 10.54 -1.83
CA ASP A 43 6.88 10.27 -0.73
C ASP A 43 5.70 9.41 -1.20
N ALA A 44 5.15 9.72 -2.37
CA ALA A 44 4.13 8.88 -3.01
C ALA A 44 4.63 7.44 -3.24
N ASN A 45 5.90 7.27 -3.62
CA ASN A 45 6.49 5.95 -3.83
C ASN A 45 6.71 5.17 -2.52
N VAL A 46 7.12 5.86 -1.45
CA VAL A 46 7.21 5.28 -0.09
C VAL A 46 5.82 4.82 0.39
N ALA A 47 4.79 5.64 0.17
CA ALA A 47 3.41 5.28 0.51
C ALA A 47 2.94 4.03 -0.23
N ILE A 48 3.23 3.89 -1.53
CA ILE A 48 2.92 2.65 -2.29
C ILE A 48 3.61 1.42 -1.69
N GLN A 49 4.88 1.51 -1.32
CA GLN A 49 5.61 0.41 -0.68
C GLN A 49 4.92 0.00 0.62
N ARG A 50 4.48 0.98 1.42
CA ARG A 50 3.78 0.75 2.69
C ARG A 50 2.40 0.14 2.48
N ILE A 51 1.62 0.63 1.51
CA ILE A 51 0.33 0.05 1.10
C ILE A 51 0.50 -1.41 0.70
N ARG A 52 1.54 -1.74 -0.08
CA ARG A 52 1.83 -3.13 -0.49
C ARG A 52 2.13 -4.02 0.71
N ALA A 53 2.91 -3.53 1.67
CA ALA A 53 3.18 -4.27 2.90
C ALA A 53 1.88 -4.50 3.70
N LEU A 54 1.08 -3.46 3.92
CA LEU A 54 -0.15 -3.54 4.71
C LEU A 54 -1.22 -4.45 4.06
N VAL A 55 -1.39 -4.36 2.74
CA VAL A 55 -2.34 -5.19 1.99
C VAL A 55 -1.83 -6.62 1.82
N GLY A 56 -0.53 -6.80 1.56
CA GLY A 56 0.11 -8.10 1.35
C GLY A 56 0.18 -8.96 2.62
N VAL A 57 0.39 -8.33 3.77
CA VAL A 57 0.35 -9.01 5.09
C VAL A 57 -1.01 -9.63 5.35
N ARG A 58 -2.11 -9.01 4.87
CA ARG A 58 -3.47 -9.54 5.03
C ARG A 58 -3.79 -10.72 4.11
N GLY A 59 -3.02 -10.92 3.04
CA GLY A 59 -3.08 -12.10 2.17
C GLY A 59 -2.31 -13.30 2.73
N ALA A 60 -1.24 -13.06 3.50
CA ALA A 60 -0.42 -14.12 4.08
C ALA A 60 -1.12 -14.89 5.22
N PHE A 61 -2.11 -14.28 5.89
CA PHE A 61 -2.84 -14.94 6.97
C PHE A 61 -4.05 -15.77 6.51
N LYS A 62 -4.36 -15.80 5.20
CA LYS A 62 -5.49 -16.58 4.69
C LYS A 62 -5.12 -17.96 4.14
N ASP A 63 -3.82 -18.28 4.10
CA ASP A 63 -3.31 -19.58 3.67
C ASP A 63 -2.35 -20.13 4.74
N GLY A 64 -2.92 -20.64 5.83
CA GLY A 64 -2.41 -21.74 6.69
C GLY A 64 -0.95 -21.78 7.17
N SER A 65 -0.11 -20.79 6.88
CA SER A 65 1.34 -20.85 7.07
C SER A 65 1.74 -19.72 7.99
N VAL A 66 1.75 -20.06 9.28
CA VAL A 66 2.34 -19.27 10.36
C VAL A 66 3.77 -18.93 9.96
N LEU A 67 3.99 -17.72 9.43
CA LEU A 67 5.33 -17.14 9.37
C LEU A 67 5.75 -16.91 10.82
N ARG A 68 6.62 -17.79 11.32
CA ARG A 68 7.36 -17.57 12.55
C ARG A 68 8.01 -16.21 12.46
N VAL A 69 7.52 -15.27 13.25
CA VAL A 69 8.28 -14.07 13.60
C VAL A 69 9.48 -14.60 14.37
N ALA A 70 10.64 -14.67 13.70
CA ALA A 70 11.91 -14.78 14.40
C ALA A 70 12.01 -13.51 15.24
N ALA A 71 11.74 -13.68 16.54
CA ALA A 71 12.08 -12.71 17.55
C ALA A 71 13.55 -12.37 17.37
N TRP A 72 13.83 -11.09 17.15
CA TRP A 72 15.16 -10.55 17.29
C TRP A 72 15.56 -10.79 18.75
N ALA A 73 16.46 -11.74 18.96
CA ALA A 73 17.09 -11.98 20.25
C ALA A 73 18.30 -11.05 20.35
N ASP A 74 18.31 -10.30 21.46
CA ASP A 74 19.44 -9.68 22.18
C ASP A 74 20.69 -9.27 21.38
#